data_AF-A0A7M2X0K4-F1
#
_entry.id   AF-A0A7M2X0K4-F1
#
_cell.length_a   1.000
_cell.length_b   1.000
_cell.length_c   1.000
_cell.angle_alpha   90.00
_cell.angle_beta   90.00
_cell.angle_gamma   90.00
#
_symmetry.space_group_name_H-M   'P 1'
#
loop_
_entity.id
_entity.type
_entity.pdbx_description
1 polymer ?
#
loop_
_entity_poly.entity_id
_entity_poly.type
_entity_poly.pdbx_seq_one_letter_code
_entity_poly.pdbx_strand_id
1 'polypeptide(L)'
;MTQPPQLPIAPPVRGPLDVAYLLEASEPRRPVSRVWFFVGGLILVTLFSGVLTAAAGQAGLLVEVVSAMMVVALMVGLMLFTSGVVKRVRAEQQSVESIGELVQLRRWSESAGQLDQILAQPMRTQAARAQALVFLGAVLARYQRFDDAIAVYDHLLESRLLDGGSNYGLRLGRAMAMLRQDHLVDADRAISELRRQTPTGVESAGLALLELYRDVKTGHSEEAIQRFGKSLSTMTEQLGHRVSDAWALVARAFDLLGRQDEARQAFQKATLLSPPVELFRRYPEVQRLEGRYDPTYAPPEAA
;
A
#
# COMPACT_ATOMS: atom_id res chain seq x y z
N MET A 1 2.74 29.10 -48.00
CA MET A 1 1.87 28.56 -46.94
C MET A 1 2.76 28.22 -45.76
N THR A 2 2.93 29.18 -44.84
CA THR A 2 3.70 28.99 -43.60
C THR A 2 2.79 28.37 -42.56
N GLN A 3 3.18 27.18 -42.09
CA GLN A 3 2.48 26.44 -41.04
C GLN A 3 2.49 27.29 -39.75
N PRO A 4 1.34 27.52 -39.08
CA PRO A 4 1.33 28.33 -37.88
C PRO A 4 2.14 27.64 -36.76
N PRO A 5 2.83 28.41 -35.91
CA PRO A 5 3.64 27.86 -34.83
C PRO A 5 2.73 27.08 -33.87
N GLN A 6 3.04 25.79 -33.69
CA GLN A 6 2.41 24.98 -32.66
C GLN A 6 2.80 25.57 -31.30
N LEU A 7 1.83 26.17 -30.61
CA LEU A 7 1.98 26.59 -29.23
C LEU A 7 2.39 25.38 -28.39
N PRO A 8 3.33 25.51 -27.45
CA PRO A 8 3.70 24.43 -26.55
C PRO A 8 2.44 23.99 -25.81
N ILE A 9 2.04 22.73 -26.03
CA ILE A 9 0.93 22.11 -25.31
C ILE A 9 1.29 22.17 -23.83
N ALA A 10 0.56 22.98 -23.06
CA ALA A 10 0.71 23.00 -21.61
C ALA A 10 0.56 21.55 -21.10
N PRO A 11 1.42 21.08 -20.18
CA PRO A 11 1.28 19.74 -19.64
C PRO A 11 -0.14 19.60 -19.06
N PRO A 12 -0.80 18.46 -19.26
CA PRO A 12 -2.15 18.26 -18.76
C PRO A 12 -2.21 18.55 -17.26
N VAL A 13 -3.22 19.32 -16.85
CA VAL A 13 -3.44 19.63 -15.43
C VAL A 13 -3.64 18.31 -14.70
N ARG A 14 -2.71 18.00 -13.79
CA ARG A 14 -2.71 16.75 -13.02
C ARG A 14 -3.99 16.63 -12.19
N GLY A 15 -4.73 15.53 -12.37
CA GLY A 15 -5.87 15.19 -11.54
C GLY A 15 -5.44 14.74 -10.13
N PRO A 16 -6.33 14.83 -9.12
CA PRO A 16 -6.02 14.36 -7.77
C PRO A 16 -5.72 12.85 -7.77
N LEU A 17 -4.61 12.46 -7.12
CA LEU A 17 -4.12 11.08 -7.09
C LEU A 17 -3.90 10.47 -8.49
N ASP A 18 -3.30 11.21 -9.41
CA ASP A 18 -2.82 10.65 -10.69
C ASP A 18 -1.76 9.56 -10.42
N VAL A 19 -2.14 8.29 -10.59
CA VAL A 19 -1.32 7.14 -10.21
C VAL A 19 -0.06 7.05 -11.05
N ALA A 20 -0.16 7.22 -12.37
CA ALA A 20 1.00 7.12 -13.26
C ALA A 20 2.06 8.14 -12.87
N TYR A 21 1.64 9.39 -12.63
CA TYR A 21 2.53 10.43 -12.14
C TYR A 21 3.10 10.12 -10.76
N LEU A 22 2.28 9.68 -9.81
CA LEU A 22 2.75 9.42 -8.44
C LEU A 22 3.75 8.26 -8.37
N LEU A 23 3.56 7.23 -9.19
CA LEU A 23 4.51 6.12 -9.28
C LEU A 23 5.88 6.61 -9.76
N GLU A 24 5.92 7.43 -10.80
CA GLU A 24 7.17 7.98 -11.35
C GLU A 24 7.79 9.03 -10.42
N ALA A 25 7.01 10.02 -9.97
CA ALA A 25 7.49 11.14 -9.17
C ALA A 25 8.06 10.69 -7.81
N SER A 26 7.52 9.62 -7.23
CA SER A 26 7.96 9.08 -5.95
C SER A 26 9.28 8.30 -6.01
N GLU A 27 9.82 8.00 -7.21
CA GLU A 27 11.02 7.18 -7.32
C GLU A 27 12.22 7.77 -6.57
N PRO A 28 12.91 6.98 -5.73
CA PRO A 28 14.09 7.45 -5.04
C PRO A 28 15.21 7.78 -6.02
N ARG A 29 15.54 9.07 -6.10
CA ARG A 29 16.71 9.51 -6.87
C ARG A 29 17.95 8.92 -6.24
N ARG A 30 18.77 8.22 -7.05
CA ARG A 30 20.08 7.73 -6.62
C ARG A 30 20.83 8.90 -5.97
N PRO A 31 21.20 8.83 -4.68
CA PRO A 31 22.02 9.88 -4.12
C PRO A 31 23.34 9.83 -4.88
N VAL A 32 23.65 10.88 -5.64
CA VAL A 32 25.03 11.15 -6.05
C VAL A 32 25.79 11.16 -4.75
N SER A 33 26.63 10.13 -4.54
CA SER A 33 27.21 9.83 -3.24
C SER A 33 28.15 10.97 -2.85
N ARG A 34 27.57 11.98 -2.21
CA ARG A 34 28.28 13.09 -1.56
C ARG A 34 29.23 12.56 -0.49
N VAL A 35 28.96 11.35 0.00
CA VAL A 35 29.87 10.57 0.86
C VAL A 35 31.22 10.31 0.17
N TRP A 36 31.26 10.03 -1.13
CA TRP A 36 32.55 9.90 -1.86
C TRP A 36 33.36 11.18 -1.90
N PHE A 37 32.72 12.36 -1.84
CA PHE A 37 33.46 13.62 -1.71
C PHE A 37 34.09 13.77 -0.33
N PHE A 38 33.44 13.28 0.73
CA PHE A 38 34.04 13.25 2.08
C PHE A 38 35.14 12.20 2.21
N VAL A 39 34.95 11.00 1.63
CA VAL A 39 36.00 9.96 1.59
C VAL A 39 37.19 10.43 0.75
N GLY A 40 36.94 10.99 -0.43
CA GLY A 40 37.97 11.58 -1.28
C GLY A 40 38.69 12.75 -0.61
N GLY A 41 37.95 13.61 0.11
CA GLY A 41 38.51 14.71 0.90
C GLY A 41 39.39 14.22 2.04
N LEU A 42 38.98 13.17 2.76
CA LEU A 42 39.80 12.56 3.82
C LEU A 42 41.10 11.99 3.24
N ILE A 43 41.02 11.23 2.13
CA ILE A 43 42.19 10.67 1.44
C ILE A 43 43.12 11.79 0.94
N LEU A 44 42.56 12.88 0.41
CA LEU A 44 43.36 14.02 -0.04
C LEU A 44 44.09 14.68 1.14
N VAL A 45 43.40 14.89 2.27
CA VAL A 45 43.98 15.49 3.48
C VAL A 45 45.08 14.59 4.06
N THR A 46 44.89 13.27 4.09
CA THR A 46 45.91 12.34 4.60
C THR A 46 47.13 12.23 3.69
N LEU A 47 46.93 12.17 2.37
CA LEU A 47 48.02 12.18 1.40
C LEU A 47 48.81 13.50 1.42
N PHE A 48 48.10 14.63 1.48
CA PHE A 48 48.72 15.95 1.52
C PHE A 48 49.49 16.18 2.82
N SER A 49 48.95 15.72 3.95
CA SER A 49 49.67 15.73 5.24
C SER A 49 50.94 14.88 5.17
N GLY A 50 50.89 13.67 4.60
CA GLY A 50 52.06 12.80 4.49
C GLY A 50 53.20 13.40 3.65
N VAL A 51 52.85 14.04 2.52
CA VAL A 51 53.83 14.69 1.64
C VAL A 51 54.45 15.94 2.29
N LEU A 52 53.64 16.75 2.99
CA LEU A 52 54.11 17.93 3.70
C LEU A 52 55.04 17.59 4.87
N THR A 53 54.71 16.55 5.65
CA THR A 53 55.55 16.09 6.76
C THR A 53 56.89 15.55 6.27
N ALA A 54 56.92 14.89 5.11
CA ALA A 54 58.16 14.43 4.49
C ALA A 54 59.04 15.59 3.96
N ALA A 55 58.44 16.71 3.56
CA ALA A 55 59.15 17.87 3.02
C ALA A 55 59.61 18.89 4.10
N ALA A 56 58.91 18.98 5.22
CA ALA A 56 59.09 20.03 6.24
C ALA A 56 59.84 19.53 7.49
N GLY A 57 61.16 19.35 7.40
CA GLY A 57 61.98 18.77 8.48
C GLY A 57 61.85 19.39 9.88
N GLN A 58 61.85 20.73 10.03
CA GLN A 58 61.77 21.44 11.33
C GLN A 58 60.44 22.19 11.57
N ALA A 59 59.49 22.13 10.63
CA ALA A 59 58.18 22.80 10.71
C ALA A 59 57.00 21.86 11.03
N GLY A 60 57.30 20.64 11.50
CA GLY A 60 56.33 19.54 11.65
C GLY A 60 55.13 19.84 12.55
N LEU A 61 55.32 20.57 13.67
CA LEU A 61 54.25 20.83 14.63
C LEU A 61 53.10 21.69 14.05
N LEU A 62 53.40 22.70 13.24
CA LEU A 62 52.35 23.52 12.60
C LEU A 62 51.56 22.72 11.57
N VAL A 63 52.25 21.90 10.78
CA VAL A 63 51.62 21.03 9.77
C VAL A 63 50.72 20.00 10.45
N GLU A 64 51.17 19.42 11.57
CA GLU A 64 50.41 18.43 12.34
C GLU A 64 49.17 19.03 13.00
N VAL A 65 49.27 20.24 13.56
CA VAL A 65 48.10 20.93 14.14
C VAL A 65 47.08 21.28 13.05
N VAL A 66 47.52 21.78 11.89
CA VAL A 66 46.63 22.14 10.79
C VAL A 66 45.95 20.89 10.18
N SER A 67 46.70 19.79 10.00
CA SER A 67 46.12 18.54 9.48
C SER A 67 45.13 17.93 10.47
N ALA A 68 45.44 17.93 11.77
CA ALA A 68 44.53 17.50 12.82
C ALA A 68 43.24 18.34 12.84
N MET A 69 43.35 19.67 12.72
CA MET A 69 42.18 20.56 12.62
C MET A 69 41.33 20.27 11.38
N MET A 70 41.95 19.98 10.23
CA MET A 70 41.20 19.60 9.02
C MET A 70 40.47 18.26 9.18
N VAL A 71 41.09 17.27 9.82
CA VAL A 71 40.43 15.98 10.10
C VAL A 71 39.24 16.19 11.04
N VAL A 72 39.41 16.96 12.12
CA VAL A 72 38.31 17.29 13.05
C VAL A 72 37.18 18.04 12.32
N ALA A 73 37.50 19.04 11.51
CA ALA A 73 36.50 19.77 10.72
C ALA A 73 35.75 18.86 9.75
N LEU A 74 36.44 17.91 9.10
CA LEU A 74 35.83 16.93 8.21
C LEU A 74 34.94 15.94 8.98
N MET A 75 35.36 15.49 10.17
CA MET A 75 34.55 14.64 11.04
C MET A 75 33.27 15.35 11.51
N VAL A 76 33.38 16.60 11.95
CA VAL A 76 32.22 17.42 12.35
C VAL A 76 31.30 17.64 11.15
N GLY A 77 31.85 17.95 9.98
CA GLY A 77 31.08 18.09 8.74
C GLY A 77 30.30 16.82 8.38
N LEU A 78 30.93 15.64 8.47
CA LEU A 78 30.28 14.35 8.24
C LEU A 78 29.18 14.09 9.28
N MET A 79 29.42 14.38 10.56
CA MET A 79 28.45 14.19 11.63
C MET A 79 27.20 15.07 11.45
N LEU A 80 27.37 16.33 11.05
CA LEU A 80 26.25 17.23 10.74
C LEU A 80 25.49 16.78 9.50
N PHE A 81 26.20 16.35 8.46
CA PHE A 81 25.61 15.83 7.24
C PHE A 81 24.77 14.56 7.50
N THR A 82 25.34 13.56 8.19
CA THR A 82 24.63 12.32 8.52
C THR A 82 23.42 12.59 9.42
N SER A 83 23.57 13.46 10.42
CA SER A 83 22.45 13.88 11.28
C SER A 83 21.33 14.55 10.47
N GLY A 84 21.66 15.39 9.49
CA GLY A 84 20.69 16.02 8.60
C GLY A 84 19.95 15.01 7.71
N VAL A 85 20.66 14.01 7.16
CA VAL A 85 20.06 12.93 6.37
C VAL A 85 19.12 12.08 7.24
N VAL A 86 19.58 11.65 8.42
CA VAL A 86 18.78 10.84 9.35
C VAL A 86 17.52 11.58 9.79
N LYS A 87 17.62 12.87 10.13
CA LYS A 87 16.44 13.69 10.49
C LYS A 87 15.40 13.73 9.37
N ARG A 88 15.83 13.87 8.12
CA ARG A 88 14.92 13.90 6.96
C ARG A 88 14.28 12.54 6.68
N VAL A 89 15.05 11.45 6.79
CA VAL A 89 14.50 10.08 6.66
C VAL A 89 13.48 9.80 7.75
N ARG A 90 13.76 10.19 9.00
CA ARG A 90 12.81 10.04 10.12
C ARG A 90 11.54 10.86 9.91
N ALA A 91 11.65 12.10 9.44
CA ALA A 91 10.48 12.93 9.16
C ALA A 91 9.58 12.33 8.05
N GLU A 92 10.20 11.75 7.02
CA GLU A 92 9.48 11.03 5.96
C GLU A 92 8.77 9.79 6.51
N GLN A 93 9.45 9.00 7.34
CA GLN A 93 8.86 7.84 7.98
C GLN A 93 7.68 8.22 8.89
N GLN A 94 7.83 9.26 9.72
CA GLN A 94 6.75 9.77 10.57
C GLN A 94 5.54 10.23 9.75
N SER A 95 5.78 10.83 8.57
CA SER A 95 4.70 11.24 7.67
C SER A 95 3.95 10.04 7.10
N VAL A 96 4.65 8.96 6.75
CA VAL A 96 4.02 7.71 6.28
C VAL A 96 3.27 7.00 7.42
N GLU A 97 3.81 7.01 8.63
CA GLU A 97 3.14 6.48 9.82
C GLU A 97 1.85 7.23 10.12
N SER A 98 1.86 8.58 10.08
CA SER A 98 0.63 9.38 10.27
C SER A 98 -0.41 9.12 9.18
N ILE A 99 0.02 8.92 7.92
CA ILE A 99 -0.89 8.49 6.85
C ILE A 99 -1.53 7.13 7.20
N GLY A 100 -0.74 6.19 7.71
CA GLY A 100 -1.24 4.89 8.16
C GLY A 100 -2.28 5.00 9.28
N GLU A 101 -2.05 5.89 10.25
CA GLU A 101 -3.03 6.19 11.30
C GLU A 101 -4.33 6.78 10.72
N LEU A 102 -4.23 7.72 9.77
CA LEU A 102 -5.42 8.27 9.09
C LEU A 102 -6.21 7.19 8.35
N VAL A 103 -5.52 6.23 7.70
CA VAL A 103 -6.15 5.07 7.06
C VAL A 103 -6.87 4.19 8.08
N GLN A 104 -6.23 3.89 9.22
CA GLN A 104 -6.83 3.09 10.29
C GLN A 104 -8.06 3.76 10.90
N LEU A 105 -7.99 5.07 11.12
CA LEU A 105 -9.10 5.91 11.59
C LEU A 105 -10.14 6.22 10.51
N ARG A 106 -10.00 5.64 9.31
CA ARG A 106 -10.92 5.82 8.17
C ARG A 106 -11.07 7.29 7.73
N ARG A 107 -10.07 8.14 7.98
CA ARG A 107 -9.98 9.54 7.51
C ARG A 107 -9.45 9.57 6.08
N TRP A 108 -10.22 9.00 5.16
CA TRP A 108 -9.79 8.71 3.79
C TRP A 108 -9.39 9.95 2.98
N SER A 109 -10.14 11.05 3.11
CA SER A 109 -9.86 12.30 2.39
C SER A 109 -8.55 12.95 2.79
N GLU A 110 -8.26 12.97 4.10
CA GLU A 110 -7.02 13.53 4.61
C GLU A 110 -5.83 12.65 4.28
N SER A 111 -5.98 11.33 4.39
CA SER A 111 -4.98 10.37 3.95
C SER A 111 -4.66 10.55 2.46
N ALA A 112 -5.68 10.68 1.61
CA ALA A 112 -5.53 10.96 0.18
C ALA A 112 -4.73 12.26 -0.06
N GLY A 113 -5.07 13.34 0.63
CA GLY A 113 -4.35 14.61 0.50
C GLY A 113 -2.87 14.51 0.89
N GLN A 114 -2.56 13.84 2.00
CA GLN A 114 -1.18 13.63 2.44
C GLN A 114 -0.39 12.68 1.51
N LEU A 115 -1.04 11.63 1.01
CA LEU A 115 -0.45 10.71 0.04
C LEU A 115 -0.11 11.42 -1.27
N ASP A 116 -1.00 12.27 -1.77
CA ASP A 116 -0.74 13.06 -2.98
C ASP A 116 0.51 13.94 -2.80
N GLN A 117 0.62 14.61 -1.65
CA GLN A 117 1.75 15.51 -1.36
C GLN A 117 3.09 14.78 -1.20
N ILE A 118 3.12 13.63 -0.50
CA ILE A 118 4.37 12.92 -0.23
C ILE A 118 4.87 12.15 -1.45
N LEU A 119 3.96 11.55 -2.24
CA LEU A 119 4.29 10.77 -3.43
C LEU A 119 4.53 11.64 -4.67
N ALA A 120 4.11 12.91 -4.68
CA ALA A 120 4.41 13.85 -5.75
C ALA A 120 5.88 14.31 -5.79
N GLN A 121 6.72 13.79 -4.88
CA GLN A 121 8.13 14.14 -4.78
C GLN A 121 8.97 12.87 -4.59
N PRO A 122 10.25 12.89 -5.03
CA PRO A 122 11.14 11.75 -4.85
C PRO A 122 11.27 11.35 -3.39
N MET A 123 10.91 10.11 -3.09
CA MET A 123 11.04 9.57 -1.73
C MET A 123 12.49 9.19 -1.44
N ARG A 124 12.89 9.24 -0.17
CA ARG A 124 14.29 8.98 0.20
C ARG A 124 14.59 7.51 0.31
N THR A 125 13.62 6.71 0.73
CA THR A 125 13.80 5.28 0.94
C THR A 125 12.77 4.48 0.17
N GLN A 126 13.22 3.33 -0.34
CA GLN A 126 12.33 2.38 -1.01
C GLN A 126 11.26 1.82 -0.06
N ALA A 127 11.62 1.59 1.21
CA ALA A 127 10.70 1.09 2.22
C ALA A 127 9.55 2.05 2.52
N ALA A 128 9.85 3.34 2.77
CA ALA A 128 8.81 4.35 3.00
C ALA A 128 7.91 4.53 1.77
N ARG A 129 8.49 4.49 0.57
CA ARG A 129 7.73 4.50 -0.69
C ARG A 129 6.80 3.32 -0.81
N ALA A 130 7.28 2.11 -0.57
CA ALA A 130 6.47 0.91 -0.64
C ALA A 130 5.27 1.00 0.30
N GLN A 131 5.48 1.44 1.54
CA GLN A 131 4.42 1.61 2.53
C GLN A 131 3.41 2.70 2.13
N ALA A 132 3.88 3.85 1.64
CA ALA A 132 3.01 4.91 1.13
C ALA A 132 2.15 4.42 -0.06
N LEU A 133 2.75 3.64 -0.98
CA LEU A 133 2.02 3.04 -2.10
C LEU A 133 1.01 1.98 -1.66
N VAL A 134 1.30 1.19 -0.62
CA VAL A 134 0.31 0.28 -0.02
C VAL A 134 -0.92 1.05 0.47
N PHE A 135 -0.70 2.16 1.17
CA PHE A 135 -1.80 3.03 1.61
C PHE A 135 -2.53 3.70 0.45
N LEU A 136 -1.82 4.14 -0.59
CA LEU A 136 -2.42 4.65 -1.81
C LEU A 136 -3.37 3.63 -2.45
N GLY A 137 -2.94 2.38 -2.63
CA GLY A 137 -3.80 1.33 -3.17
C GLY A 137 -5.07 1.11 -2.34
N ALA A 138 -4.95 1.14 -1.01
CA ALA A 138 -6.10 1.02 -0.11
C ALA A 138 -7.08 2.21 -0.23
N VAL A 139 -6.56 3.44 -0.32
CA VAL A 139 -7.36 4.66 -0.52
C VAL A 139 -8.06 4.66 -1.89
N LEU A 140 -7.37 4.26 -2.95
CA LEU A 140 -7.95 4.12 -4.29
C LEU A 140 -9.07 3.08 -4.31
N ALA A 141 -8.85 1.91 -3.69
CA ALA A 141 -9.89 0.90 -3.55
C ALA A 141 -11.08 1.36 -2.70
N ARG A 142 -10.87 2.24 -1.71
CA ARG A 142 -11.96 2.87 -0.96
C ARG A 142 -12.82 3.76 -1.86
N TYR A 143 -12.18 4.51 -2.77
CA TYR A 143 -12.82 5.38 -3.75
C TYR A 143 -13.33 4.67 -5.00
N GLN A 144 -13.38 3.34 -5.02
CA GLN A 144 -13.82 2.54 -6.18
C GLN A 144 -12.96 2.75 -7.43
N ARG A 145 -11.76 3.33 -7.29
CA ARG A 145 -10.77 3.45 -8.37
C ARG A 145 -9.97 2.16 -8.46
N PHE A 146 -10.62 1.06 -8.84
CA PHE A 146 -10.03 -0.28 -8.76
C PHE A 146 -8.94 -0.51 -9.81
N ASP A 147 -9.09 0.01 -11.03
CA ASP A 147 -8.03 -0.06 -12.05
C ASP A 147 -6.73 0.59 -11.57
N ASP A 148 -6.84 1.78 -10.99
CA ASP A 148 -5.72 2.50 -10.38
C ASP A 148 -5.11 1.73 -9.20
N ALA A 149 -5.94 1.14 -8.35
CA ALA A 149 -5.47 0.31 -7.24
C ALA A 149 -4.72 -0.93 -7.74
N ILE A 150 -5.23 -1.59 -8.80
CA ILE A 150 -4.57 -2.73 -9.45
C ILE A 150 -3.20 -2.31 -9.97
N ALA A 151 -3.11 -1.17 -10.67
CA ALA A 151 -1.84 -0.66 -11.20
C ALA A 151 -0.80 -0.41 -10.08
N VAL A 152 -1.22 0.16 -8.95
CA VAL A 152 -0.33 0.35 -7.78
C VAL A 152 0.13 -0.99 -7.21
N TYR A 153 -0.77 -1.97 -7.08
CA TYR A 153 -0.43 -3.29 -6.57
C TYR A 153 0.48 -4.08 -7.50
N ASP A 154 0.25 -4.01 -8.81
CA ASP A 154 1.12 -4.60 -9.84
C ASP A 154 2.53 -4.02 -9.72
N HIS A 155 2.65 -2.68 -9.68
CA HIS A 155 3.94 -2.02 -9.50
C HIS A 155 4.67 -2.47 -8.23
N LEU A 156 3.97 -2.56 -7.10
CA LEU A 156 4.55 -3.05 -5.83
C LEU A 156 5.04 -4.50 -5.91
N LEU A 157 4.29 -5.37 -6.58
CA LEU A 157 4.62 -6.79 -6.72
C LEU A 157 5.77 -7.03 -7.71
N GLU A 158 5.84 -6.25 -8.79
CA GLU A 158 6.92 -6.32 -9.79
C GLU A 158 8.25 -5.79 -9.26
N SER A 159 8.20 -4.66 -8.55
CA SER A 159 9.39 -4.00 -8.01
C SER A 159 10.00 -4.72 -6.79
N ARG A 160 9.32 -5.75 -6.25
CA ARG A 160 9.73 -6.54 -5.08
C ARG A 160 10.17 -5.67 -3.90
N LEU A 161 9.48 -4.55 -3.70
CA LEU A 161 9.80 -3.59 -2.64
C LEU A 161 9.41 -4.07 -1.23
N LEU A 162 8.73 -5.22 -1.13
CA LEU A 162 8.13 -5.73 0.10
C LEU A 162 8.49 -7.20 0.33
N ASP A 163 8.54 -7.57 1.61
CA ASP A 163 8.79 -8.94 2.07
C ASP A 163 7.65 -9.91 1.71
N GLY A 164 7.92 -11.21 1.76
CA GLY A 164 6.99 -12.27 1.36
C GLY A 164 5.61 -12.22 2.03
N GLY A 165 5.53 -11.84 3.32
CA GLY A 165 4.26 -11.71 4.05
C GLY A 165 3.38 -10.56 3.55
N SER A 166 3.98 -9.39 3.30
CA SER A 166 3.29 -8.22 2.73
C SER A 166 2.83 -8.48 1.29
N ASN A 167 3.56 -9.32 0.53
CA ASN A 167 3.17 -9.70 -0.83
C ASN A 167 1.89 -10.54 -0.87
N TYR A 168 1.62 -11.39 0.13
CA TYR A 168 0.38 -12.17 0.17
C TYR A 168 -0.85 -11.26 0.34
N GLY A 169 -0.80 -10.32 1.29
CA GLY A 169 -1.85 -9.33 1.50
C GLY A 169 -2.10 -8.45 0.27
N LEU A 170 -1.03 -8.04 -0.43
CA LEU A 170 -1.14 -7.29 -1.68
C LEU A 170 -1.80 -8.10 -2.81
N ARG A 171 -1.42 -9.37 -2.97
CA ARG A 171 -2.06 -10.26 -3.95
C ARG A 171 -3.54 -10.46 -3.66
N LEU A 172 -3.92 -10.59 -2.38
CA LEU A 172 -5.33 -10.61 -1.98
C LEU A 172 -6.05 -9.31 -2.37
N GLY A 173 -5.46 -8.15 -2.05
CA GLY A 173 -6.01 -6.83 -2.38
C GLY A 173 -6.19 -6.63 -3.89
N ARG A 174 -5.20 -7.03 -4.67
CA ARG A 174 -5.23 -7.02 -6.14
C ARG A 174 -6.32 -7.92 -6.70
N ALA A 175 -6.41 -9.18 -6.27
CA ALA A 175 -7.45 -10.09 -6.71
C ALA A 175 -8.85 -9.57 -6.34
N MET A 176 -9.00 -8.95 -5.15
CA MET A 176 -10.26 -8.32 -4.73
C MET A 176 -10.62 -7.14 -5.65
N ALA A 177 -9.65 -6.28 -5.97
CA ALA A 177 -9.87 -5.16 -6.88
C ALA A 177 -10.27 -5.64 -8.29
N MET A 178 -9.62 -6.69 -8.80
CA MET A 178 -9.98 -7.33 -10.07
C MET A 178 -11.42 -7.88 -10.07
N LEU A 179 -11.83 -8.56 -9.00
CA LEU A 179 -13.22 -9.02 -8.87
C LEU A 179 -14.20 -7.84 -8.88
N ARG A 180 -13.86 -6.72 -8.22
CA ARG A 180 -14.75 -5.55 -8.17
C ARG A 180 -14.82 -4.77 -9.48
N GLN A 181 -13.81 -4.89 -10.33
CA GLN A 181 -13.76 -4.28 -11.65
C GLN A 181 -14.24 -5.23 -12.77
N ASP A 182 -14.83 -6.38 -12.43
CA ASP A 182 -15.28 -7.40 -13.39
C ASP A 182 -14.17 -8.01 -14.26
N HIS A 183 -12.90 -7.91 -13.84
CA HIS A 183 -11.76 -8.59 -14.47
C HIS A 183 -11.73 -10.08 -14.06
N LEU A 184 -12.81 -10.81 -14.32
CA LEU A 184 -13.07 -12.13 -13.75
C LEU A 184 -12.01 -13.19 -14.13
N VAL A 185 -11.51 -13.16 -15.37
CA VAL A 185 -10.49 -14.11 -15.85
C VAL A 185 -9.15 -13.88 -15.13
N ASP A 186 -8.75 -12.61 -14.98
CA ASP A 186 -7.50 -12.27 -14.32
C ASP A 186 -7.60 -12.47 -12.80
N ALA A 187 -8.76 -12.19 -12.22
CA ALA A 187 -9.07 -12.51 -10.83
C ALA A 187 -8.98 -14.02 -10.57
N ASP A 188 -9.55 -14.86 -11.44
CA ASP A 188 -9.49 -16.32 -11.32
C ASP A 188 -8.05 -16.86 -11.38
N ARG A 189 -7.23 -16.30 -12.28
CA ARG A 189 -5.79 -16.60 -12.36
C ARG A 189 -5.08 -16.20 -11.07
N ALA A 190 -5.32 -14.99 -10.56
CA ALA A 190 -4.71 -14.48 -9.33
C ALA A 190 -5.11 -15.31 -8.09
N ILE A 191 -6.38 -15.72 -8.00
CA ILE A 191 -6.88 -16.62 -6.94
C ILE A 191 -6.21 -17.99 -7.04
N SER A 192 -6.06 -18.53 -8.24
CA SER A 192 -5.37 -19.80 -8.47
C SER A 192 -3.89 -19.75 -8.08
N GLU A 193 -3.21 -18.63 -8.32
CA GLU A 193 -1.84 -18.38 -7.87
C GLU A 193 -1.75 -18.31 -6.34
N LEU A 194 -2.65 -17.56 -5.70
CA LEU A 194 -2.75 -17.48 -4.24
C LEU A 194 -2.95 -18.86 -3.60
N ARG A 195 -3.79 -19.70 -4.21
CA ARG A 195 -4.02 -21.07 -3.73
C ARG A 195 -2.74 -21.91 -3.78
N ARG A 196 -1.97 -21.84 -4.88
CA ARG A 196 -0.69 -22.57 -5.01
C ARG A 196 0.37 -22.10 -4.01
N GLN A 197 0.31 -20.82 -3.61
CA GLN A 197 1.26 -20.24 -2.66
C GLN A 197 0.87 -20.45 -1.20
N THR A 198 -0.40 -20.77 -0.94
CA THR A 198 -0.89 -21.06 0.41
C THR A 198 -0.44 -22.48 0.78
N PRO A 199 0.35 -22.67 1.86
CA PRO A 199 0.82 -23.99 2.24
C PRO A 199 -0.33 -24.97 2.49
N THR A 200 -0.15 -26.23 2.09
CA THR A 200 -1.15 -27.28 2.31
C THR A 200 -1.49 -27.38 3.79
N GLY A 201 -2.78 -27.36 4.12
CA GLY A 201 -3.27 -27.42 5.50
C GLY A 201 -3.33 -26.07 6.22
N VAL A 202 -2.91 -24.97 5.59
CA VAL A 202 -3.09 -23.61 6.11
C VAL A 202 -4.31 -22.98 5.47
N GLU A 203 -5.33 -22.68 6.26
CA GLU A 203 -6.50 -21.95 5.80
C GLU A 203 -6.31 -20.43 5.88
N SER A 204 -6.67 -19.75 4.80
CA SER A 204 -6.61 -18.28 4.68
C SER A 204 -8.02 -17.75 4.51
N ALA A 205 -8.51 -17.04 5.52
CA ALA A 205 -9.84 -16.42 5.46
C ALA A 205 -9.94 -15.39 4.32
N GLY A 206 -8.85 -14.69 4.02
CA GLY A 206 -8.79 -13.74 2.90
C GLY A 206 -8.98 -14.43 1.54
N LEU A 207 -8.32 -15.57 1.33
CA LEU A 207 -8.49 -16.36 0.11
C LEU A 207 -9.92 -16.96 0.04
N ALA A 208 -10.41 -17.50 1.15
CA ALA A 208 -11.76 -18.05 1.20
C ALA A 208 -12.84 -16.98 0.91
N LEU A 209 -12.64 -15.74 1.36
CA LEU A 209 -13.53 -14.62 1.06
C LEU A 209 -13.48 -14.22 -0.43
N LEU A 210 -12.30 -14.24 -1.06
CA LEU A 210 -12.17 -14.00 -2.51
C LEU A 210 -12.90 -15.06 -3.31
N GLU A 211 -12.71 -16.33 -2.97
CA GLU A 211 -13.36 -17.44 -3.66
C GLU A 211 -14.88 -17.41 -3.47
N LEU A 212 -15.35 -17.11 -2.25
CA LEU A 212 -16.76 -16.86 -1.98
C LEU A 212 -17.32 -15.72 -2.85
N TYR A 213 -16.59 -14.60 -2.93
CA TYR A 213 -17.04 -13.46 -3.72
C TYR A 213 -17.10 -13.79 -5.22
N ARG A 214 -16.04 -14.42 -5.75
CA ARG A 214 -15.98 -14.91 -7.13
C ARG A 214 -17.17 -15.80 -7.45
N ASP A 215 -17.50 -16.76 -6.58
CA ASP A 215 -18.57 -17.72 -6.84
C ASP A 215 -19.96 -17.06 -6.82
N VAL A 216 -20.23 -16.16 -5.87
CA VAL A 216 -21.46 -15.33 -5.88
C VAL A 216 -21.56 -14.52 -7.17
N LYS A 217 -20.46 -13.90 -7.58
CA LYS A 217 -20.40 -13.02 -8.76
C LYS A 217 -20.59 -13.77 -10.08
N THR A 218 -20.12 -15.01 -10.14
CA THR A 218 -20.22 -15.89 -11.33
C THR A 218 -21.45 -16.80 -11.31
N GLY A 219 -22.31 -16.70 -10.28
CA GLY A 219 -23.56 -17.45 -10.18
C GLY A 219 -23.45 -18.85 -9.55
N HIS A 220 -22.27 -19.25 -9.09
CA HIS A 220 -21.98 -20.53 -8.42
C HIS A 220 -22.44 -20.48 -6.95
N SER A 221 -23.75 -20.35 -6.74
CA SER A 221 -24.32 -20.04 -5.42
C SER A 221 -24.22 -21.21 -4.45
N GLU A 222 -24.38 -22.44 -4.92
CA GLU A 222 -24.20 -23.66 -4.13
C GLU A 222 -22.76 -23.81 -3.63
N GLU A 223 -21.77 -23.59 -4.49
CA GLU A 223 -20.35 -23.64 -4.16
C GLU A 223 -19.98 -22.56 -3.15
N ALA A 224 -20.52 -21.35 -3.33
CA ALA A 224 -20.38 -20.24 -2.39
C ALA A 224 -20.87 -20.64 -0.97
N ILE A 225 -22.08 -21.21 -0.86
CA ILE A 225 -22.65 -21.66 0.41
C ILE A 225 -21.81 -22.79 1.02
N GLN A 226 -21.40 -23.78 0.22
CA GLN A 226 -20.59 -24.89 0.72
C GLN A 226 -19.24 -24.40 1.26
N ARG A 227 -18.56 -23.51 0.53
CA ARG A 227 -17.27 -22.96 0.94
C ARG A 227 -17.41 -22.12 2.20
N PHE A 228 -18.44 -21.29 2.26
CA PHE A 228 -18.74 -20.50 3.46
C PHE A 228 -18.87 -21.41 4.68
N GLY A 229 -19.66 -22.49 4.60
CA GLY A 229 -19.80 -23.45 5.69
C GLY A 229 -18.48 -24.09 6.14
N LYS A 230 -17.60 -24.45 5.19
CA LYS A 230 -16.29 -25.05 5.49
C LYS A 230 -15.30 -24.07 6.13
N SER A 231 -15.34 -22.80 5.73
CA SER A 231 -14.34 -21.79 6.11
C SER A 231 -14.81 -20.82 7.20
N LEU A 232 -16.05 -20.95 7.69
CA LEU A 232 -16.63 -20.02 8.65
C LEU A 232 -15.84 -19.89 9.96
N SER A 233 -15.31 -21.00 10.50
CA SER A 233 -14.49 -20.94 11.73
C SER A 233 -13.27 -20.06 11.51
N THR A 234 -12.48 -20.39 10.48
CA THR A 234 -11.28 -19.65 10.09
C THR A 234 -11.59 -18.19 9.76
N MET A 235 -12.69 -17.90 9.06
CA MET A 235 -13.11 -16.53 8.78
C MET A 235 -13.45 -15.76 10.06
N THR A 236 -14.14 -16.39 11.00
CA THR A 236 -14.52 -15.75 12.27
C THR A 236 -13.27 -15.44 13.10
N GLU A 237 -12.32 -16.37 13.16
CA GLU A 237 -11.05 -16.22 13.88
C GLU A 237 -10.13 -15.16 13.26
N GLN A 238 -9.97 -15.16 11.94
CA GLN A 238 -8.98 -14.32 11.26
C GLN A 238 -9.51 -12.95 10.82
N LEU A 239 -10.81 -12.81 10.52
CA LEU A 239 -11.39 -11.55 10.00
C LEU A 239 -12.05 -10.69 11.09
N GLY A 240 -12.38 -11.27 12.24
CA GLY A 240 -13.16 -10.58 13.28
C GLY A 240 -14.45 -9.99 12.71
N HIS A 241 -14.69 -8.69 12.92
CA HIS A 241 -15.89 -8.00 12.40
C HIS A 241 -16.04 -8.06 10.87
N ARG A 242 -14.95 -8.30 10.12
CA ARG A 242 -15.01 -8.45 8.66
C ARG A 242 -15.58 -9.77 8.17
N VAL A 243 -15.89 -10.72 9.05
CA VAL A 243 -16.73 -11.88 8.70
C VAL A 243 -18.13 -11.45 8.21
N SER A 244 -18.58 -10.23 8.55
CA SER A 244 -19.76 -9.57 7.97
C SER A 244 -19.78 -9.59 6.44
N ASP A 245 -18.63 -9.39 5.81
CA ASP A 245 -18.47 -9.41 4.36
C ASP A 245 -18.86 -10.80 3.80
N ALA A 246 -18.44 -11.88 4.47
CA ALA A 246 -18.77 -13.25 4.08
C ALA A 246 -20.26 -13.58 4.33
N TRP A 247 -20.82 -13.15 5.45
CA TRP A 247 -22.25 -13.30 5.74
C TRP A 247 -23.13 -12.58 4.71
N ALA A 248 -22.72 -11.40 4.27
CA ALA A 248 -23.43 -10.63 3.23
C ALA A 248 -23.43 -11.36 1.88
N LEU A 249 -22.28 -11.91 1.49
CA LEU A 249 -22.12 -12.67 0.25
C LEU A 249 -22.91 -13.98 0.28
N VAL A 250 -22.90 -14.72 1.39
CA VAL A 250 -23.68 -15.96 1.50
C VAL A 250 -25.19 -15.67 1.56
N ALA A 251 -25.61 -14.56 2.17
CA ALA A 251 -27.00 -14.12 2.10
C ALA A 251 -27.43 -13.90 0.65
N ARG A 252 -26.55 -13.31 -0.18
CA ARG A 252 -26.80 -13.14 -1.60
C ARG A 252 -26.87 -14.48 -2.35
N ALA A 253 -26.02 -15.44 -1.99
CA ALA A 253 -26.08 -16.79 -2.57
C ALA A 253 -27.39 -17.51 -2.23
N PHE A 254 -27.84 -17.48 -0.97
CA PHE A 254 -29.13 -18.04 -0.58
C PHE A 254 -30.30 -17.37 -1.32
N ASP A 255 -30.23 -16.04 -1.49
CA ASP A 255 -31.25 -15.29 -2.22
C ASP A 255 -31.34 -15.70 -3.70
N LEU A 256 -30.19 -15.92 -4.36
CA LEU A 256 -30.10 -16.42 -5.73
C LEU A 256 -30.75 -17.80 -5.90
N LEU A 257 -30.71 -18.64 -4.86
CA LEU A 257 -31.33 -19.97 -4.83
C LEU A 257 -32.78 -19.96 -4.34
N GLY A 258 -33.37 -18.80 -4.06
CA GLY A 258 -34.73 -18.69 -3.54
C GLY A 258 -34.90 -19.14 -2.08
N ARG A 259 -33.80 -19.36 -1.35
CA ARG A 259 -33.77 -19.77 0.06
C ARG A 259 -33.91 -18.54 0.97
N GLN A 260 -35.11 -17.98 1.00
CA GLN A 260 -35.36 -16.64 1.56
C GLN A 260 -35.12 -16.56 3.07
N ASP A 261 -35.46 -17.60 3.84
CA ASP A 261 -35.30 -17.57 5.30
C ASP A 261 -33.82 -17.62 5.70
N GLU A 262 -33.01 -18.45 5.03
CA GLU A 262 -31.57 -18.47 5.23
C GLU A 262 -30.90 -17.18 4.75
N ALA A 263 -31.35 -16.62 3.63
CA ALA A 263 -30.87 -15.32 3.14
C ALA A 263 -31.13 -14.22 4.16
N ARG A 264 -32.35 -14.16 4.73
CA ARG A 264 -32.72 -13.20 5.77
C ARG A 264 -31.82 -13.35 7.01
N GLN A 265 -31.64 -14.57 7.51
CA GLN A 265 -30.81 -14.82 8.70
C GLN A 265 -29.34 -14.45 8.47
N ALA A 266 -28.78 -14.80 7.31
CA ALA A 266 -27.41 -14.46 6.95
C ALA A 266 -27.23 -12.95 6.81
N PHE A 267 -28.21 -12.25 6.21
CA PHE A 267 -28.17 -10.80 6.06
C PHE A 267 -28.20 -10.11 7.43
N GLN A 268 -29.07 -10.54 8.35
CA GLN A 268 -29.13 -10.01 9.71
C GLN A 268 -27.81 -10.17 10.47
N LYS A 269 -27.13 -11.33 10.32
CA LYS A 269 -25.79 -11.55 10.89
C LYS A 269 -24.74 -10.62 10.28
N ALA A 270 -24.81 -10.36 8.98
CA ALA A 270 -23.92 -9.43 8.31
C ALA A 270 -24.12 -8.00 8.83
N THR A 271 -25.37 -7.55 8.91
CA THR A 271 -25.71 -6.17 9.30
C THR A 271 -25.49 -5.90 10.78
N LEU A 272 -25.56 -6.94 11.63
CA LEU A 272 -25.22 -6.85 13.04
C LEU A 272 -23.75 -6.47 13.24
N LEU A 273 -22.88 -6.85 12.30
CA LEU A 273 -21.43 -6.68 12.39
C LEU A 273 -20.91 -5.51 11.54
N SER A 274 -21.63 -5.11 10.48
CA SER A 274 -21.26 -3.99 9.63
C SER A 274 -22.51 -3.30 9.08
N PRO A 275 -22.57 -1.96 9.06
CA PRO A 275 -23.69 -1.24 8.47
C PRO A 275 -23.96 -1.65 7.01
N PRO A 276 -25.23 -1.78 6.57
CA PRO A 276 -25.58 -2.16 5.20
C PRO A 276 -24.90 -1.29 4.13
N VAL A 277 -24.79 0.02 4.37
CA VAL A 277 -24.13 0.97 3.45
C VAL A 277 -22.69 0.58 3.14
N GLU A 278 -21.94 0.05 4.12
CA GLU A 278 -20.57 -0.42 3.88
C GLU A 278 -20.53 -1.75 3.13
N LEU A 279 -21.49 -2.65 3.40
CA LEU A 279 -21.60 -3.92 2.69
C LEU A 279 -21.94 -3.70 1.22
N PHE A 280 -22.93 -2.85 0.92
CA PHE A 280 -23.34 -2.52 -0.45
C PHE A 280 -22.23 -1.83 -1.23
N ARG A 281 -21.51 -0.89 -0.59
CA ARG A 281 -20.36 -0.24 -1.21
C ARG A 281 -19.25 -1.25 -1.54
N ARG A 282 -18.99 -2.23 -0.66
CA ARG A 282 -17.93 -3.22 -0.89
C ARG A 282 -18.32 -4.27 -1.91
N TYR A 283 -19.59 -4.68 -1.92
CA TYR A 283 -20.13 -5.78 -2.72
C TYR A 283 -21.45 -5.33 -3.37
N PRO A 284 -21.40 -4.73 -4.57
CA PRO A 284 -22.59 -4.29 -5.30
C PRO A 284 -23.63 -5.40 -5.50
N GLU A 285 -23.19 -6.66 -5.58
CA GLU A 285 -24.04 -7.84 -5.72
C GLU A 285 -24.99 -8.01 -4.52
N VAL A 286 -24.59 -7.56 -3.34
CA VAL A 286 -25.40 -7.60 -2.10
C VAL A 286 -26.46 -6.50 -2.08
N GLN A 287 -26.32 -5.45 -2.88
CA GLN A 287 -27.30 -4.35 -2.90
C GLN A 287 -28.71 -4.83 -3.29
N ARG A 288 -28.83 -5.95 -4.02
CA ARG A 288 -30.14 -6.56 -4.33
C ARG A 288 -30.94 -7.04 -3.10
N LEU A 289 -30.30 -7.12 -1.93
CA LEU A 289 -30.96 -7.45 -0.67
C LEU A 289 -31.58 -6.22 0.00
N GLU A 290 -31.23 -5.01 -0.45
CA GLU A 290 -31.76 -3.75 0.06
C GLU A 290 -33.28 -3.69 -0.09
N GLY A 291 -33.99 -3.39 1.00
CA GLY A 291 -35.45 -3.33 1.06
C GLY A 291 -36.16 -4.69 1.01
N ARG A 292 -35.44 -5.79 0.74
CA ARG A 292 -36.01 -7.15 0.73
C ARG A 292 -35.97 -7.83 2.08
N TYR A 293 -34.93 -7.56 2.86
CA TYR A 293 -34.75 -8.08 4.21
C TYR A 293 -34.44 -6.94 5.17
N ASP A 294 -35.05 -6.98 6.36
CA ASP A 294 -34.80 -5.96 7.38
C ASP A 294 -33.40 -6.13 7.98
N PRO A 295 -32.58 -5.05 8.03
CA PRO A 295 -31.27 -5.09 8.64
C PRO A 295 -31.39 -5.13 10.18
N THR A 296 -30.56 -5.94 10.80
CA THR A 296 -30.31 -5.88 12.25
C THR A 296 -29.07 -5.03 12.50
N TYR A 297 -29.15 -4.03 13.37
CA TYR A 297 -28.00 -3.20 13.74
C TYR A 297 -27.38 -3.65 15.06
N ALA A 298 -26.06 -3.46 15.21
CA ALA A 298 -25.41 -3.59 16.52
C ALA A 298 -26.08 -2.66 17.54
N PRO A 299 -26.26 -3.08 18.80
CA PRO A 299 -26.69 -2.18 19.86
C PRO A 299 -25.70 -1.00 19.98
N PRO A 300 -26.18 0.22 20.27
CA PRO A 300 -25.32 1.41 20.34
C PRO A 300 -24.22 1.32 21.40
N GLU A 301 -24.34 0.41 22.37
CA GLU A 301 -23.35 0.16 23.42
C GLU A 301 -22.14 -0.66 22.96
N ALA A 302 -22.18 -1.24 21.75
CA ALA A 302 -21.13 -2.07 21.18
C ALA A 302 -20.35 -1.40 20.03
N ALA A 303 -20.59 -0.10 19.78
CA ALA A 303 -20.01 0.68 18.68
C ALA A 303 -18.80 1.54 19.09
#